data_AF-A0A2J6XA47-F1
#
_entry.id   AF-A0A2J6XA47-F1
#
_cell.length_a   1.000
_cell.length_b   1.000
_cell.length_c   1.000
_cell.angle_alpha   90.00
_cell.angle_beta   90.00
_cell.angle_gamma   90.00
#
_symmetry.space_group_name_H-M   'P 1'
#
loop_
_entity.id
_entity.type
_entity.pdbx_description
1 polymer ?
#
loop_
_entity_poly.entity_id
_entity_poly.type
_entity_poly.pdbx_seq_one_letter_code
_entity_poly.pdbx_strand_id
1 'polypeptide(L)'
;LSALAPAIGSVREGPAGAALREAATIARERFITAMDNDFNSPAALAALFDLVRAINAARDAGLAAEELAIGQQTLRELAGVLGLRLQPRQRTPTAEVAPFIELLIEVRGELRKAKQYALADLVRNRLADLGVTLEDGPHGTRWKWQG
;
A
#
# COMPACT_ATOMS: atom_id res chain seq x y z
N LEU A 1 2.71 -0.99 -5.85
CA LEU A 1 2.43 -2.44 -5.91
C LEU A 1 2.36 -3.03 -4.49
N SER A 2 1.39 -3.93 -4.20
CA SER A 2 1.17 -4.49 -2.85
C SER A 2 2.33 -5.33 -2.32
N ALA A 3 2.93 -6.16 -3.17
CA ALA A 3 4.10 -6.97 -2.82
C ALA A 3 5.34 -6.13 -2.43
N LEU A 4 5.38 -4.83 -2.74
CA LEU A 4 6.44 -3.93 -2.28
C LEU A 4 6.10 -3.20 -0.97
N ALA A 5 4.97 -3.52 -0.33
CA ALA A 5 4.65 -3.00 0.98
C ALA A 5 5.64 -3.55 2.03
N PRO A 6 5.90 -2.80 3.12
CA PRO A 6 6.72 -3.29 4.22
C PRO A 6 6.15 -4.58 4.83
N ALA A 7 7.05 -5.38 5.42
CA ALA A 7 6.69 -6.50 6.27
C ALA A 7 5.79 -6.06 7.43
N ILE A 8 4.95 -6.97 7.92
CA ILE A 8 4.03 -6.75 9.04
C ILE A 8 4.34 -7.63 10.25
N GLY A 9 5.32 -8.52 10.15
CA GLY A 9 5.69 -9.45 11.22
C GLY A 9 7.20 -9.58 11.40
N SER A 10 7.59 -10.51 12.28
CA SER A 10 8.97 -10.73 12.72
C SER A 10 9.44 -12.17 12.55
N VAL A 11 8.72 -13.00 11.78
CA VAL A 11 9.06 -14.41 11.54
C VAL A 11 10.28 -14.49 10.63
N ARG A 12 11.38 -15.07 11.14
CA ARG A 12 12.64 -15.20 10.38
C ARG A 12 12.86 -16.59 9.79
N GLU A 13 12.23 -17.61 10.36
CA GLU A 13 12.38 -18.99 9.95
C GLU A 13 11.00 -19.65 9.85
N GLY A 14 10.84 -20.53 8.86
CA GLY A 14 9.61 -21.27 8.67
C GLY A 14 9.30 -21.57 7.21
N PRO A 15 8.23 -22.34 6.96
CA PRO A 15 7.86 -22.82 5.64
C PRO A 15 7.57 -21.67 4.66
N ALA A 16 7.03 -20.55 5.15
CA ALA A 16 6.72 -19.40 4.32
C ALA A 16 7.98 -18.71 3.75
N GLY A 17 9.09 -18.65 4.50
CA GLY A 17 10.36 -18.12 4.00
C GLY A 17 11.02 -19.05 2.99
N ALA A 18 10.99 -20.36 3.23
CA ALA A 18 11.46 -21.35 2.26
C ALA A 18 10.65 -21.30 0.96
N ALA A 19 9.33 -21.27 1.06
CA ALA A 19 8.43 -21.18 -0.09
C ALA A 19 8.65 -19.87 -0.89
N LEU A 20 8.92 -18.75 -0.22
CA LEU A 20 9.22 -17.50 -0.91
C LEU A 20 10.53 -17.57 -1.69
N ARG A 21 11.58 -18.17 -1.13
CA ARG A 21 12.88 -18.37 -1.82
C ARG A 21 12.74 -19.29 -3.02
N GLU A 22 12.00 -20.38 -2.87
CA GLU A 22 11.69 -21.30 -3.96
C GLU A 22 10.90 -20.59 -5.07
N ALA A 23 9.85 -19.85 -4.72
CA ALA A 23 9.07 -19.08 -5.68
C ALA A 23 9.90 -18.03 -6.41
N ALA A 24 10.84 -17.36 -5.73
CA ALA A 24 11.76 -16.42 -6.36
C ALA A 24 12.70 -17.09 -7.38
N THR A 25 13.18 -18.30 -7.06
CA THR A 25 14.01 -19.11 -7.96
C THR A 25 13.22 -19.53 -9.21
N ILE A 26 12.03 -20.10 -9.01
CA ILE A 26 11.13 -20.54 -10.10
C ILE A 26 10.73 -19.36 -10.99
N ALA A 27 10.40 -18.20 -10.39
CA ALA A 27 10.03 -17.02 -11.16
C ALA A 27 11.18 -16.52 -12.04
N ARG A 28 12.41 -16.55 -11.53
CA ARG A 28 13.62 -16.19 -12.30
C ARG A 28 13.83 -17.13 -13.48
N GLU A 29 13.77 -18.44 -13.26
CA GLU A 29 13.95 -19.44 -14.32
C GLU A 29 12.89 -19.31 -15.41
N ARG A 30 11.62 -19.17 -15.02
CA ARG A 30 10.51 -18.96 -15.95
C ARG A 30 10.63 -17.65 -16.71
N PHE A 31 11.05 -16.58 -16.04
CA PHE A 31 11.29 -15.29 -16.68
C PHE A 31 12.40 -15.38 -17.72
N ILE A 32 13.55 -15.95 -17.38
CA ILE A 32 14.69 -16.12 -18.31
C ILE A 32 14.27 -16.97 -19.50
N THR A 33 13.65 -18.13 -19.25
CA THR A 33 13.14 -19.02 -20.31
C THR A 33 12.17 -18.30 -21.25
N ALA A 34 11.29 -17.45 -20.70
CA ALA A 34 10.35 -16.67 -21.50
C ALA A 34 11.07 -15.60 -22.33
N MET A 35 12.07 -14.92 -21.77
CA MET A 35 12.83 -13.89 -22.47
C MET A 35 13.75 -14.46 -23.55
N ASP A 36 14.34 -15.64 -23.32
CA ASP A 36 15.14 -16.37 -24.31
C ASP A 36 14.29 -16.90 -25.47
N ASN A 37 12.99 -17.09 -25.24
CA ASN A 37 12.02 -17.47 -26.27
C ASN A 37 11.41 -16.23 -26.94
N ASP A 38 12.14 -15.62 -27.87
CA ASP A 38 11.72 -14.48 -28.69
C ASP A 38 11.09 -13.33 -27.87
N PHE A 39 11.71 -13.01 -26.72
CA PHE A 39 11.25 -11.96 -25.81
C PHE A 39 9.75 -12.08 -25.45
N ASN A 40 9.29 -13.28 -25.09
CA ASN A 40 7.90 -13.55 -24.74
C ASN A 40 7.49 -12.85 -23.43
N SER A 41 7.21 -11.55 -23.54
CA SER A 41 6.82 -10.69 -22.42
C SER A 41 5.53 -11.13 -21.72
N PRO A 42 4.49 -11.70 -22.38
CA PRO A 42 3.35 -12.27 -21.66
C PRO A 42 3.75 -13.36 -20.66
N ALA A 43 4.59 -14.32 -21.07
CA ALA A 43 5.05 -15.38 -20.20
C ALA A 43 5.99 -14.86 -19.09
N ALA A 44 6.85 -13.90 -19.42
CA ALA A 44 7.71 -13.23 -18.45
C ALA A 44 6.88 -12.49 -17.37
N LEU A 45 5.84 -11.76 -17.78
CA LEU A 45 4.91 -11.07 -16.88
C LEU A 45 4.14 -12.07 -16.00
N ALA A 46 3.73 -13.23 -16.53
CA ALA A 46 3.08 -14.28 -15.75
C ALA A 46 3.98 -14.76 -14.60
N ALA A 47 5.28 -14.98 -14.86
CA ALA A 47 6.25 -15.34 -13.82
C ALA A 47 6.39 -14.25 -12.74
N LEU A 48 6.35 -12.96 -13.12
CA LEU A 48 6.35 -11.86 -12.16
C LEU A 48 5.08 -11.84 -11.30
N PHE A 49 3.90 -12.11 -11.89
CA PHE A 49 2.64 -12.17 -11.14
C PHE A 49 2.61 -13.32 -10.13
N ASP A 50 3.16 -14.48 -10.47
CA ASP A 50 3.32 -15.59 -9.53
C ASP A 50 4.22 -15.20 -8.36
N LEU A 51 5.35 -14.52 -8.62
CA LEU A 51 6.22 -14.00 -7.57
C LEU A 51 5.52 -12.96 -6.68
N VAL A 52 4.73 -12.06 -7.27
CA VAL A 52 3.91 -11.09 -6.52
C VAL A 52 2.95 -11.78 -5.55
N ARG A 53 2.33 -12.89 -5.96
CA ARG A 53 1.44 -13.68 -5.09
C ARG A 53 2.21 -14.31 -3.93
N ALA A 54 3.37 -14.92 -4.21
CA ALA A 54 4.22 -15.51 -3.18
C ALA A 54 4.69 -14.47 -2.14
N ILE A 55 5.08 -13.26 -2.58
CA ILE A 55 5.49 -12.18 -1.67
C ILE A 55 4.32 -11.73 -0.79
N ASN A 56 3.12 -11.56 -1.34
CA ASN A 56 1.95 -11.19 -0.53
C ASN A 56 1.62 -12.28 0.49
N ALA A 57 1.62 -13.56 0.10
CA ALA A 57 1.37 -14.68 1.02
C ALA A 57 2.41 -14.76 2.14
N ALA A 58 3.70 -14.57 1.83
CA ALA A 58 4.77 -14.53 2.81
C ALA A 58 4.62 -13.34 3.79
N ARG A 59 4.24 -12.17 3.27
CA ARG A 59 3.95 -10.99 4.08
C ARG A 59 2.78 -11.23 5.03
N ASP A 60 1.70 -11.83 4.54
CA ASP A 60 0.51 -12.14 5.34
C ASP A 60 0.79 -13.22 6.40
N ALA A 61 1.75 -14.12 6.13
CA ALA A 61 2.28 -15.07 7.10
C ALA A 61 3.23 -14.44 8.15
N GLY A 62 3.46 -13.13 8.10
CA GLY A 62 4.22 -12.39 9.11
C GLY A 62 5.74 -12.51 8.97
N LEU A 63 6.26 -12.78 7.77
CA LEU A 63 7.70 -12.78 7.54
C LEU A 63 8.34 -11.45 7.91
N ALA A 64 9.52 -11.53 8.51
CA ALA A 64 10.38 -10.40 8.81
C ALA A 64 10.83 -9.70 7.51
N ALA A 65 11.21 -8.43 7.64
CA ALA A 65 11.59 -7.59 6.51
C ALA A 65 12.75 -8.17 5.71
N GLU A 66 13.73 -8.75 6.38
CA GLU A 66 14.94 -9.33 5.77
C GLU A 66 14.60 -10.55 4.90
N GLU A 67 13.68 -11.40 5.36
CA GLU A 67 13.22 -12.57 4.61
C GLU A 67 12.36 -12.17 3.41
N LEU A 68 11.48 -11.18 3.60
CA LEU A 68 10.61 -10.67 2.54
C LEU A 68 11.41 -9.95 1.44
N ALA A 69 12.54 -9.35 1.80
CA ALA A 69 13.39 -8.58 0.90
C ALA A 69 13.91 -9.42 -0.29
N ILE A 70 14.15 -10.71 -0.10
CA ILE A 70 14.65 -11.62 -1.14
C ILE A 70 13.68 -11.66 -2.34
N GLY A 71 12.39 -11.87 -2.06
CA GLY A 71 11.36 -11.88 -3.09
C GLY A 71 11.18 -10.50 -3.73
N GLN A 72 11.16 -9.44 -2.92
CA GLN A 72 11.00 -8.07 -3.41
C GLN A 72 12.16 -7.61 -4.30
N GLN A 73 13.39 -7.99 -3.97
CA GLN A 73 14.58 -7.67 -4.76
C GLN A 73 14.53 -8.39 -6.11
N THR A 74 14.22 -9.69 -6.10
CA THR A 74 14.05 -10.48 -7.33
C THR A 74 12.98 -9.87 -8.22
N LEU A 75 11.83 -9.49 -7.66
CA LEU A 75 10.76 -8.84 -8.41
C LEU A 75 11.22 -7.52 -9.06
N ARG A 76 11.96 -6.67 -8.34
CA ARG A 76 12.49 -5.41 -8.88
C ARG A 76 13.51 -5.65 -9.99
N GLU A 77 14.39 -6.62 -9.82
CA GLU A 77 15.42 -6.97 -10.80
C GLU A 77 14.78 -7.40 -12.13
N LEU A 78 13.89 -8.39 -12.10
CA LEU A 78 13.25 -8.92 -13.31
C LEU A 78 12.32 -7.89 -13.97
N ALA A 79 11.57 -7.11 -13.18
CA ALA A 79 10.78 -6.00 -13.72
C ALA A 79 11.66 -4.92 -14.37
N GLY A 80 12.85 -4.68 -13.82
CA GLY A 80 13.84 -3.74 -14.36
C GLY A 80 14.34 -4.13 -15.74
N VAL A 81 14.48 -5.43 -16.04
CA VAL A 81 14.81 -5.94 -17.38
C VAL A 81 13.76 -5.52 -18.42
N LEU A 82 12.49 -5.48 -18.03
CA LEU A 82 11.39 -5.00 -18.88
C LEU A 82 11.24 -3.46 -18.89
N GLY A 83 12.17 -2.73 -18.26
CA GLY A 83 12.10 -1.27 -18.12
C GLY A 83 11.05 -0.78 -17.11
N LEU A 84 10.48 -1.66 -16.30
CA LEU A 84 9.43 -1.31 -15.34
C LEU A 84 10.05 -0.84 -14.01
N ARG A 85 9.69 0.37 -13.58
CA ARG A 85 10.04 0.88 -12.25
C ARG A 85 8.90 0.65 -11.27
N LEU A 86 9.07 -0.36 -10.41
CA LEU A 86 8.07 -0.69 -9.42
C LEU A 86 8.21 0.21 -8.18
N GLN A 87 7.11 0.84 -7.78
CA GLN A 87 7.03 1.61 -6.55
C GLN A 87 6.09 0.93 -5.54
N PRO A 88 6.33 1.05 -4.22
CA PRO A 88 5.35 0.67 -3.21
C PRO A 88 4.00 1.31 -3.53
N ARG A 89 2.89 0.59 -3.31
CA ARG A 89 1.58 1.24 -3.44
C ARG A 89 1.52 2.23 -2.29
N GLN A 90 1.69 3.51 -2.57
CA GLN A 90 1.34 4.54 -1.62
C GLN A 90 -0.16 4.36 -1.38
N ARG A 91 -0.53 3.90 -0.19
CA ARG A 91 -1.92 4.03 0.26
C ARG A 91 -2.14 5.53 0.34
N THR A 92 -2.91 6.10 -0.58
CA THR A 92 -3.40 7.45 -0.42
C THR A 92 -4.35 7.41 0.77
N PRO A 93 -3.97 7.90 1.97
CA PRO A 93 -4.80 7.78 3.17
C PRO A 93 -6.18 8.43 2.95
N THR A 94 -6.23 9.38 2.02
CA THR A 94 -7.40 10.13 1.59
C THR A 94 -8.60 9.26 1.23
N ALA A 95 -8.46 8.16 0.47
CA ALA A 95 -9.64 7.47 -0.06
C ALA A 95 -10.38 6.62 0.99
N GLU A 96 -9.66 5.96 1.89
CA GLU A 96 -10.25 5.12 2.94
C GLU A 96 -10.72 5.96 4.13
N VAL A 97 -10.05 7.08 4.41
CA VAL A 97 -10.34 7.93 5.57
C VAL A 97 -11.34 9.05 5.23
N ALA A 98 -11.49 9.43 3.96
CA ALA A 98 -12.40 10.49 3.52
C ALA A 98 -13.83 10.35 4.08
N PRO A 99 -14.51 9.17 4.01
CA PRO A 99 -15.87 9.05 4.53
C PRO A 99 -16.00 9.38 6.02
N PHE A 100 -14.97 9.06 6.82
CA PHE A 100 -14.95 9.37 8.25
C PHE A 100 -14.70 10.86 8.50
N ILE A 101 -13.87 11.51 7.68
CA ILE A 101 -13.64 12.97 7.75
C ILE A 101 -14.91 13.72 7.37
N GLU A 102 -15.59 13.31 6.29
CA GLU A 102 -16.88 13.88 5.86
C GLU A 102 -17.93 13.76 6.97
N LEU A 103 -18.04 12.59 7.60
CA LEU A 103 -18.95 12.38 8.75
C LEU A 103 -18.64 13.33 9.91
N LEU A 104 -17.36 13.51 10.26
CA LEU A 104 -16.96 14.44 11.33
C LEU A 104 -17.25 15.90 10.97
N ILE A 105 -17.13 16.28 9.70
CA ILE A 105 -17.52 17.61 9.20
C ILE A 105 -19.03 17.82 9.34
N GLU A 106 -19.85 16.82 9.00
CA GLU A 106 -21.30 16.85 9.16
C GLU A 106 -21.69 16.98 10.64
N VAL A 107 -21.15 16.12 11.51
CA VAL A 107 -21.36 16.18 12.96
C VAL A 107 -21.00 17.56 13.52
N ARG A 108 -19.87 18.13 13.09
CA ARG A 108 -19.47 19.49 13.47
C ARG A 108 -20.49 20.54 13.00
N GLY A 109 -21.05 20.39 11.81
CA GLY A 109 -22.13 21.23 11.29
C GLY A 109 -23.38 21.19 12.19
N GLU A 110 -23.81 20.01 12.59
CA GLU A 110 -24.95 19.82 13.50
C GLU A 110 -24.67 20.41 14.89
N LEU A 111 -23.47 20.23 15.43
CA LEU A 111 -23.05 20.84 16.69
C LEU A 111 -23.12 22.37 16.64
N ARG A 112 -22.72 23.00 15.52
CA ARG A 112 -22.85 24.45 15.33
C ARG A 112 -24.31 24.89 15.28
N LYS A 113 -25.19 24.16 14.58
CA LYS A 113 -26.65 24.44 14.54
C LYS A 113 -27.27 24.34 15.93
N ALA A 114 -26.84 23.36 16.73
CA ALA A 114 -27.24 23.19 18.13
C ALA A 114 -26.57 24.19 19.10
N LYS A 115 -25.78 25.15 18.60
CA LYS A 115 -25.02 26.15 19.37
C LYS A 115 -23.99 25.53 20.35
N GLN A 116 -23.54 24.31 20.10
CA GLN A 116 -22.50 23.61 20.87
C GLN A 116 -21.10 23.93 20.32
N TYR A 117 -20.71 25.21 20.37
CA TYR A 117 -19.49 25.69 19.72
C TYR A 117 -18.20 25.04 20.25
N ALA A 118 -18.11 24.79 21.56
CA ALA A 118 -16.93 24.16 22.16
C ALA A 118 -16.66 22.75 21.60
N LEU A 119 -17.72 21.96 21.36
CA LEU A 119 -17.60 20.62 20.77
C LEU A 119 -17.27 20.68 19.28
N ALA A 120 -17.85 21.64 18.56
CA ALA A 120 -17.53 21.86 17.14
C ALA A 120 -16.04 22.24 16.95
N ASP A 121 -15.52 23.10 17.83
CA ASP A 121 -14.12 23.50 17.83
C ASP A 121 -13.20 22.35 18.22
N LEU A 122 -13.62 21.50 19.17
CA LEU A 122 -12.88 20.28 19.52
C LEU A 122 -12.71 19.36 18.32
N VAL A 123 -13.78 19.12 17.53
CA VAL A 123 -13.69 18.31 16.29
C VAL A 123 -12.71 18.93 15.30
N ARG A 124 -12.80 20.26 15.07
CA ARG A 124 -11.89 20.98 14.16
C ARG A 124 -10.42 20.83 14.59
N ASN A 125 -10.15 21.03 15.87
CA ASN A 125 -8.80 21.00 16.41
C ASN A 125 -8.22 19.58 16.37
N ARG A 126 -9.01 18.55 16.70
CA ARG A 126 -8.56 17.15 16.60
C ARG A 126 -8.29 16.71 15.17
N LEU A 127 -9.09 17.17 14.21
CA LEU A 127 -8.80 16.96 12.78
C LEU A 127 -7.49 17.65 12.38
N ALA A 128 -7.25 18.87 12.85
CA ALA A 128 -5.99 19.58 12.60
C ALA A 128 -4.77 18.86 13.22
N ASP A 129 -4.89 18.34 14.45
CA ASP A 129 -3.86 17.52 15.11
C ASP A 129 -3.49 16.27 14.28
N LEU A 130 -4.46 15.74 13.53
CA LEU A 130 -4.30 14.59 12.63
C LEU A 130 -3.85 15.01 11.21
N GLY A 131 -3.51 16.28 11.00
CA GLY A 131 -3.06 16.81 9.71
C GLY A 131 -4.21 17.07 8.72
N VAL A 132 -5.45 17.21 9.18
CA VAL A 132 -6.61 17.55 8.34
C VAL A 132 -7.02 19.00 8.60
N THR A 133 -6.84 19.87 7.60
CA THR A 133 -7.26 21.28 7.67
C THR A 133 -8.66 21.44 7.08
N LEU A 134 -9.55 22.12 7.81
CA LEU A 134 -10.91 22.44 7.36
C LEU A 134 -11.00 23.91 6.89
N GLU A 135 -11.63 24.12 5.73
CA GLU A 135 -11.87 25.41 5.11
C GLU A 135 -13.38 25.61 4.93
N ASP A 136 -13.96 26.54 5.67
CA ASP A 136 -15.39 26.86 5.57
C ASP A 136 -15.64 27.84 4.43
N GLY A 137 -16.64 27.57 3.60
CA GLY A 137 -17.05 28.44 2.50
C GLY A 137 -18.57 28.49 2.33
N PRO A 138 -19.06 29.32 1.38
CA PRO A 138 -20.49 29.49 1.13
C PRO A 138 -21.18 28.21 0.63
N HIS A 139 -20.43 27.24 0.12
CA HIS A 139 -20.91 25.94 -0.35
C HIS A 139 -20.66 24.80 0.64
N GLY A 140 -20.36 25.11 1.91
CA GLY A 140 -20.03 24.14 2.94
C GLY A 140 -18.54 24.09 3.25
N THR A 141 -18.14 23.07 4.01
CA THR A 141 -16.77 22.88 4.47
C THR A 141 -16.01 21.98 3.50
N ARG A 142 -14.86 22.44 3.03
CA ARG A 142 -13.88 21.60 2.34
C ARG A 142 -12.75 21.24 3.29
N TRP A 143 -12.01 20.19 2.96
CA TRP A 143 -10.85 19.78 3.74
C TRP A 143 -9.67 19.40 2.85
N LYS A 144 -8.47 19.50 3.41
CA LYS A 144 -7.23 19.06 2.77
C LYS A 144 -6.29 18.49 3.82
N TRP A 145 -5.41 17.58 3.38
CA TRP A 145 -4.28 17.17 4.20
C TRP A 145 -3.27 18.31 4.30
N GLN A 146 -2.75 18.53 5.50
CA GLN A 146 -1.60 19.35 5.74
C GLN A 146 -0.39 18.52 5.30
N GLY A 147 0.29 18.98 4.25
CA GLY A 147 1.45 18.32 3.66
C GLY A 147 2.67 18.33 4.58
#